data_AF-A0A2V6WJ36-F1
#
_entry.id   AF-A0A2V6WJ36-F1
#
_cell.length_a   1.000
_cell.length_b   1.000
_cell.length_c   1.000
_cell.angle_alpha   90.00
_cell.angle_beta   90.00
_cell.angle_gamma   90.00
#
_symmetry.space_group_name_H-M   'P 1'
#
loop_
_entity.id
_entity.type
_entity.pdbx_description
1 polymer ?
#
loop_
_entity_poly.entity_id
_entity_poly.type
_entity_poly.pdbx_seq_one_letter_code
_entity_poly.pdbx_strand_id
1 'polypeptide(L)'
;KDLVNKFNGRPMPFGWTVNPYRGCEMACRYCFARYTHEFLGLDDPSAFERKIYVKDADRDRLVAELRRARRSGQIVAMGTATDPYQPAEARFEVTRRVLEAARVVPGLQLSITTKSTLVTRDAALLREISAATEVTVNLSITTVDAALARRLEPRAPRPDLRKPAWPLGCSSCRSFPT
;
A
#
# COMPACT_ATOMS: atom_id res chain seq x y z
N LYS A 1 -1.36 -11.20 -14.87
CA LYS A 1 -0.04 -11.35 -14.19
C LYS A 1 -0.31 -11.41 -12.70
N ASP A 2 0.42 -12.23 -11.94
CA ASP A 2 0.18 -12.38 -10.50
C ASP A 2 0.27 -11.03 -9.77
N LEU A 3 -0.66 -10.82 -8.84
CA LEU A 3 -0.69 -9.62 -8.02
C LEU A 3 0.21 -9.77 -6.79
N VAL A 4 0.24 -10.97 -6.20
CA VAL A 4 1.08 -11.34 -5.05
C VAL A 4 2.36 -12.03 -5.52
N ASN A 5 3.49 -11.35 -5.34
CA ASN A 5 4.78 -11.78 -5.86
C ASN A 5 5.80 -11.98 -4.73
N LYS A 6 6.63 -13.02 -4.83
CA LYS A 6 7.75 -13.23 -3.92
C LYS A 6 8.76 -12.09 -4.09
N PHE A 7 9.24 -11.55 -2.98
CA PHE A 7 10.24 -10.50 -2.99
C PHE A 7 11.62 -11.12 -3.24
N ASN A 8 12.30 -10.66 -4.30
CA ASN A 8 13.60 -11.20 -4.73
C ASN A 8 14.75 -10.19 -4.53
N GLY A 9 14.61 -9.25 -3.60
CA GLY A 9 15.61 -8.23 -3.29
C GLY A 9 16.50 -8.57 -2.10
N ARG A 10 17.20 -7.55 -1.57
CA ARG A 10 17.94 -7.66 -0.30
C ARG A 10 17.00 -8.10 0.84
N PRO A 11 17.46 -8.83 1.86
CA PRO A 11 16.58 -9.23 2.96
C PRO A 11 15.82 -8.04 3.56
N MET A 12 14.50 -8.16 3.63
CA MET A 12 13.59 -7.18 4.22
C MET A 12 12.73 -7.87 5.28
N PRO A 13 12.07 -7.12 6.18
CA PRO A 13 11.13 -7.69 7.15
C PRO A 13 9.91 -8.40 6.53
N PHE A 14 9.73 -8.35 5.21
CA PHE A 14 8.68 -9.03 4.46
C PHE A 14 9.28 -9.92 3.35
N GLY A 15 8.55 -10.99 2.99
CA GLY A 15 8.96 -11.94 1.95
C GLY A 15 8.12 -11.88 0.67
N TRP A 16 6.98 -11.19 0.73
CA TRP A 16 6.04 -11.09 -0.37
C TRP A 16 5.55 -9.66 -0.54
N THR A 17 5.17 -9.32 -1.76
CA THR A 17 4.67 -7.98 -2.08
C THR A 17 3.40 -8.04 -2.90
N VAL A 18 2.54 -7.04 -2.70
CA VAL A 18 1.35 -6.79 -3.50
C VAL A 18 1.37 -5.33 -3.91
N ASN A 19 1.42 -5.07 -5.21
CA ASN A 19 1.37 -3.71 -5.77
C ASN A 19 0.19 -3.65 -6.75
N PRO A 20 -1.01 -3.24 -6.28
CA PRO A 20 -2.25 -3.24 -7.07
C PRO A 20 -2.19 -2.37 -8.32
N TYR A 21 -1.29 -1.40 -8.31
CA TYR A 21 -1.09 -0.43 -9.38
C TYR A 21 0.37 -0.42 -9.85
N ARG A 22 0.60 -0.04 -11.11
CA ARG A 22 1.90 0.44 -11.60
C ARG A 22 1.73 1.89 -12.02
N GLY A 23 2.59 2.76 -11.50
CA GLY A 23 2.34 4.20 -11.50
C GLY A 23 1.73 4.66 -10.17
N CYS A 24 1.91 5.94 -9.85
CA CYS A 24 1.39 6.52 -8.62
C CYS A 24 0.97 7.98 -8.80
N GLU A 25 -0.33 8.27 -8.64
CA GLU A 25 -0.88 9.63 -8.82
C GLU A 25 -0.44 10.63 -7.75
N MET A 26 0.21 10.18 -6.66
CA MET A 26 0.76 11.05 -5.60
C MET A 26 1.85 12.01 -6.11
N ALA A 27 2.49 11.68 -7.24
CA ALA A 27 3.48 12.50 -7.93
C ALA A 27 4.69 12.93 -7.06
N CYS A 28 5.10 12.11 -6.10
CA CYS A 28 6.27 12.41 -5.26
C CYS A 28 7.52 12.58 -6.14
N ARG A 29 8.23 13.71 -5.99
CA ARG A 29 9.40 14.04 -6.81
C ARG A 29 10.58 13.08 -6.56
N TYR A 30 10.70 12.59 -5.33
CA TYR A 30 11.76 11.66 -4.91
C TYR A 30 11.40 10.17 -5.14
N CYS A 31 10.29 9.87 -5.81
CA CYS A 31 9.78 8.50 -5.91
C CYS A 31 10.75 7.59 -6.68
N PHE A 32 11.34 6.62 -5.97
CA PHE A 32 12.25 5.67 -6.60
C PHE A 32 11.55 4.78 -7.63
N ALA A 33 10.24 4.53 -7.54
CA ALA A 33 9.55 3.59 -8.43
C ALA A 33 9.30 4.13 -9.85
N ARG A 34 9.70 5.37 -10.16
CA ARG A 34 9.52 6.00 -11.48
C ARG A 34 10.15 5.20 -12.62
N TYR A 35 11.32 4.60 -12.40
CA TYR A 35 12.00 3.75 -13.39
C TYR A 35 11.12 2.60 -13.88
N THR A 36 10.10 2.19 -13.10
CA THR A 36 9.22 1.12 -13.54
C THR A 36 8.42 1.48 -14.79
N HIS A 37 8.26 2.75 -15.18
CA HIS A 37 7.62 3.10 -16.46
C HIS A 37 8.58 3.01 -17.66
N GLU A 38 9.89 3.02 -17.44
CA GLU A 38 10.90 2.85 -18.49
C GLU A 38 10.80 1.47 -19.14
N PHE A 39 10.53 0.40 -18.36
CA PHE A 39 10.28 -0.93 -18.92
C PHE A 39 8.98 -1.07 -19.72
N LEU A 40 8.20 0.01 -19.86
CA LEU A 40 7.05 0.08 -20.76
C LEU A 40 7.34 0.88 -22.03
N GLY A 41 8.59 1.33 -22.22
CA GLY A 41 8.96 2.24 -23.31
C GLY A 41 8.37 3.64 -23.14
N LEU A 42 8.12 4.07 -21.89
CA LEU A 42 7.64 5.41 -21.60
C LEU A 42 8.81 6.28 -21.13
N ASP A 43 9.33 7.09 -22.05
CA ASP A 43 10.50 7.95 -21.80
C ASP A 43 10.14 9.26 -21.09
N ASP A 44 8.86 9.61 -21.03
CA ASP A 44 8.37 10.78 -20.30
C ASP A 44 8.37 10.51 -18.78
N PRO A 45 9.20 11.19 -17.98
CA PRO A 45 9.32 10.95 -16.53
C PRO A 45 8.01 11.19 -15.76
N SER A 46 7.11 11.99 -16.34
CA SER A 46 5.83 12.36 -15.76
C SER A 46 4.70 11.40 -16.15
N ALA A 47 4.97 10.41 -17.00
CA ALA A 47 4.05 9.33 -17.30
C ALA A 47 3.74 8.49 -16.06
N PHE A 48 4.67 8.37 -15.10
CA PHE A 48 4.49 7.58 -13.89
C PHE A 48 3.27 8.00 -13.05
N GLU A 49 3.03 9.30 -12.91
CA GLU A 49 1.90 9.87 -12.17
C GLU A 49 0.66 10.18 -13.03
N ARG A 50 0.73 9.96 -14.35
CA ARG A 50 -0.39 10.21 -15.27
C ARG A 50 -0.97 8.94 -15.89
N LYS A 51 -0.16 7.90 -16.08
CA LYS A 51 -0.55 6.62 -16.68
C LYS A 51 -0.50 5.53 -15.62
N ILE A 52 -1.64 5.29 -14.98
CA ILE A 52 -1.77 4.27 -13.96
C ILE A 52 -2.28 2.98 -14.59
N TYR A 53 -1.50 1.92 -14.46
CA TYR A 53 -1.90 0.58 -14.88
C TYR A 53 -2.49 -0.15 -13.67
N VAL A 54 -3.76 -0.50 -13.79
CA VAL A 54 -4.50 -1.25 -12.79
C VAL A 54 -4.19 -2.73 -13.01
N LYS A 55 -3.66 -3.40 -11.99
CA LYS A 55 -3.42 -4.84 -12.05
C LYS A 55 -4.61 -5.54 -11.43
N ASP A 56 -5.54 -5.93 -12.29
CA ASP A 56 -6.75 -6.60 -11.85
C ASP A 56 -6.55 -8.11 -11.75
N ALA A 57 -7.22 -8.72 -10.77
CA ALA A 57 -7.27 -10.16 -10.57
C ALA A 57 -8.64 -10.52 -9.96
N ASP A 58 -9.19 -11.65 -10.40
CA ASP A 58 -10.39 -12.21 -9.80
C ASP A 58 -10.14 -12.68 -8.36
N ARG A 59 -11.22 -12.79 -7.60
CA ARG A 59 -11.17 -13.12 -6.17
C ARG A 59 -10.49 -14.46 -5.89
N ASP A 60 -10.81 -15.49 -6.66
CA ASP A 60 -10.35 -16.85 -6.39
C ASP A 60 -8.85 -16.99 -6.64
N ARG A 61 -8.36 -16.33 -7.71
CA ARG A 61 -6.94 -16.18 -7.98
C ARG A 61 -6.23 -15.44 -6.85
N LEU A 62 -6.78 -14.31 -6.37
CA LEU A 62 -6.19 -13.57 -5.25
C LEU A 62 -6.09 -14.42 -3.98
N VAL A 63 -7.13 -15.16 -3.65
CA VAL A 63 -7.12 -16.07 -2.50
C VAL A 63 -6.04 -17.15 -2.67
N ALA A 64 -5.91 -17.75 -3.85
CA ALA A 64 -4.89 -18.75 -4.13
C ALA A 64 -3.46 -18.17 -4.01
N GLU A 65 -3.24 -16.98 -4.55
CA GLU A 65 -1.97 -16.25 -4.47
C GLU A 65 -1.60 -15.88 -3.02
N LEU A 66 -2.55 -15.40 -2.23
CA LEU A 66 -2.34 -15.08 -0.81
C LEU A 66 -2.11 -16.33 0.05
N ARG A 67 -2.82 -17.43 -0.21
CA ARG A 67 -2.56 -18.73 0.44
C ARG A 67 -1.14 -19.22 0.15
N ARG A 68 -0.65 -19.04 -1.08
CA ARG A 68 0.74 -19.35 -1.45
C ARG A 68 1.72 -18.53 -0.62
N ALA A 69 1.49 -17.23 -0.46
CA ALA A 69 2.33 -16.37 0.36
C ALA A 69 2.29 -16.76 1.85
N ARG A 70 1.09 -16.99 2.39
CA ARG A 70 0.89 -17.42 3.79
C ARG A 70 1.68 -18.67 4.16
N ARG A 71 1.83 -19.63 3.24
CA ARG A 71 2.62 -20.86 3.48
C ARG A 71 4.08 -20.61 3.83
N SER A 72 4.66 -19.47 3.45
CA SER A 72 6.05 -19.16 3.83
C SER A 72 6.18 -18.58 5.24
N GLY A 73 5.07 -18.22 5.90
CA GLY A 73 5.08 -17.56 7.21
C GLY A 73 5.65 -16.14 7.19
N GLN A 74 5.89 -15.55 6.01
CA GLN A 74 6.46 -14.22 5.87
C GLN A 74 5.36 -13.18 5.61
N ILE A 75 5.64 -11.93 6.00
CA ILE A 75 4.74 -10.79 5.79
C ILE A 75 4.51 -10.55 4.29
N VAL A 76 3.26 -10.25 3.94
CA VAL A 76 2.86 -9.71 2.65
C VAL A 76 2.77 -8.18 2.76
N ALA A 77 3.66 -7.48 2.07
CA ALA A 77 3.74 -6.03 2.08
C ALA A 77 3.03 -5.38 0.89
N MET A 78 2.10 -4.48 1.17
CA MET A 78 1.45 -3.57 0.24
C MET A 78 2.08 -2.19 0.33
N GLY A 79 2.23 -1.51 -0.82
CA GLY A 79 2.84 -0.19 -0.85
C GLY A 79 4.36 -0.20 -0.93
N THR A 80 4.95 -1.27 -1.46
CA THR A 80 6.41 -1.37 -1.60
C THR A 80 6.95 -0.63 -2.83
N ALA A 81 6.15 -0.40 -3.87
CA ALA A 81 6.55 0.38 -5.05
C ALA A 81 5.58 1.53 -5.36
N THR A 82 4.29 1.27 -5.26
CA THR A 82 3.22 2.25 -5.56
C THR A 82 2.23 2.31 -4.40
N ASP A 83 1.60 3.47 -4.18
CA ASP A 83 0.67 3.61 -3.07
C ASP A 83 -0.62 2.81 -3.36
N PRO A 84 -1.01 1.87 -2.47
CA PRO A 84 -2.19 1.03 -2.67
C PRO A 84 -3.49 1.82 -2.53
N TYR A 85 -3.46 2.97 -1.86
CA TYR A 85 -4.60 3.85 -1.62
C TYR A 85 -4.49 5.18 -2.39
N GLN A 86 -3.73 5.21 -3.48
CA GLN A 86 -3.68 6.35 -4.40
C GLN A 86 -5.08 6.70 -4.96
N PRO A 87 -5.30 7.90 -5.51
CA PRO A 87 -6.60 8.30 -6.08
C PRO A 87 -7.30 7.26 -6.98
N ALA A 88 -6.57 6.48 -7.79
CA ALA A 88 -7.12 5.36 -8.57
C ALA A 88 -7.92 4.35 -7.71
N GLU A 89 -7.51 4.09 -6.48
CA GLU A 89 -8.16 3.16 -5.56
C GLU A 89 -9.59 3.57 -5.18
N ALA A 90 -9.92 4.86 -5.24
CA ALA A 90 -11.30 5.31 -5.04
C ALA A 90 -12.24 4.85 -6.16
N ARG A 91 -11.70 4.44 -7.31
CA ARG A 91 -12.46 4.01 -8.50
C ARG A 91 -12.37 2.50 -8.73
N PHE A 92 -11.18 1.92 -8.60
CA PHE A 92 -10.92 0.53 -9.02
C PHE A 92 -10.95 -0.48 -7.87
N GLU A 93 -10.83 -0.01 -6.64
CA GLU A 93 -10.98 -0.79 -5.40
C GLU A 93 -10.15 -2.10 -5.37
N VAL A 94 -8.98 -2.12 -6.04
CA VAL A 94 -8.16 -3.33 -6.13
C VAL A 94 -7.57 -3.66 -4.77
N THR A 95 -7.11 -2.67 -4.01
CA THR A 95 -6.60 -2.87 -2.64
C THR A 95 -7.69 -3.42 -1.74
N ARG A 96 -8.90 -2.87 -1.83
CA ARG A 96 -10.06 -3.40 -1.09
C ARG A 96 -10.31 -4.88 -1.42
N ARG A 97 -10.30 -5.27 -2.70
CA ARG A 97 -10.48 -6.67 -3.11
C ARG A 97 -9.35 -7.59 -2.61
N VAL A 98 -8.11 -7.09 -2.56
CA VAL A 98 -7.00 -7.81 -1.91
C VAL A 98 -7.29 -8.02 -0.42
N LEU A 99 -7.80 -7.02 0.29
CA LEU A 99 -8.17 -7.15 1.70
C LEU A 99 -9.34 -8.12 1.91
N GLU A 100 -10.36 -8.09 1.05
CA GLU A 100 -11.49 -9.02 1.09
C GLU A 100 -11.04 -10.48 0.85
N ALA A 101 -10.07 -10.68 -0.05
CA ALA A 101 -9.42 -11.97 -0.24
C ALA A 101 -8.57 -12.37 0.97
N ALA A 102 -7.83 -11.42 1.58
CA ALA A 102 -7.03 -11.67 2.77
C ALA A 102 -7.87 -12.08 3.98
N ARG A 103 -9.08 -11.52 4.13
CA ARG A 103 -10.02 -11.85 5.21
C ARG A 103 -10.34 -13.35 5.27
N VAL A 104 -10.31 -14.07 4.14
CA VAL A 104 -10.59 -15.52 4.09
C VAL A 104 -9.33 -16.38 4.11
N VAL A 105 -8.16 -15.80 4.43
CA VAL A 105 -6.87 -16.49 4.54
C VAL A 105 -6.26 -16.26 5.94
N PRO A 106 -6.71 -17.02 6.97
CA PRO A 106 -6.24 -16.83 8.34
C PRO A 106 -4.75 -17.13 8.50
N GLY A 107 -4.09 -16.35 9.37
CA GLY A 107 -2.64 -16.40 9.62
C GLY A 107 -1.80 -15.67 8.57
N LEU A 108 -2.41 -14.94 7.64
CA LEU A 108 -1.70 -14.11 6.66
C LEU A 108 -1.30 -12.77 7.28
N GLN A 109 -0.03 -12.60 7.63
CA GLN A 109 0.48 -11.32 8.12
C GLN A 109 0.53 -10.27 7.00
N LEU A 110 -0.02 -9.09 7.27
CA LEU A 110 -0.10 -7.97 6.31
C LEU A 110 0.64 -6.74 6.82
N SER A 111 1.34 -6.07 5.92
CA SER A 111 1.87 -4.72 6.15
C SER A 111 1.44 -3.81 5.01
N ILE A 112 0.88 -2.64 5.33
CA ILE A 112 0.40 -1.66 4.35
C ILE A 112 1.19 -0.39 4.56
N THR A 113 1.80 0.16 3.52
CA THR A 113 2.45 1.47 3.56
C THR A 113 1.73 2.43 2.63
N THR A 114 1.26 3.56 3.15
CA THR A 114 0.51 4.55 2.37
C THR A 114 0.75 5.98 2.85
N LYS A 115 0.54 6.95 1.96
CA LYS A 115 0.40 8.39 2.23
C LYS A 115 -1.06 8.85 2.23
N SER A 116 -1.99 7.97 1.88
CA SER A 116 -3.37 8.30 1.63
C SER A 116 -4.21 8.26 2.89
N THR A 117 -5.18 9.16 2.98
CA THR A 117 -6.24 9.09 3.99
C THR A 117 -7.30 8.06 3.65
N LEU A 118 -7.36 7.58 2.39
CA LEU A 118 -8.38 6.65 1.91
C LEU A 118 -8.32 5.28 2.61
N VAL A 119 -7.20 4.94 3.26
CA VAL A 119 -7.09 3.73 4.08
C VAL A 119 -8.15 3.64 5.19
N THR A 120 -8.69 4.76 5.65
CA THR A 120 -9.76 4.79 6.65
C THR A 120 -11.09 4.25 6.13
N ARG A 121 -11.33 4.26 4.80
CA ARG A 121 -12.50 3.62 4.17
C ARG A 121 -12.62 2.15 4.55
N ASP A 122 -11.47 1.47 4.59
CA ASP A 122 -11.39 0.03 4.82
C ASP A 122 -11.10 -0.31 6.29
N ALA A 123 -11.34 0.64 7.21
CA ALA A 123 -11.02 0.46 8.62
C ALA A 123 -11.77 -0.67 9.31
N ALA A 124 -13.04 -0.89 8.96
CA ALA A 124 -13.84 -2.01 9.46
C ALA A 124 -13.29 -3.36 8.95
N LEU A 125 -12.94 -3.43 7.67
CA LEU A 125 -12.36 -4.64 7.06
C LEU A 125 -10.99 -4.97 7.65
N LEU A 126 -10.12 -3.97 7.82
CA LEU A 126 -8.81 -4.14 8.45
C LEU A 126 -8.94 -4.61 9.90
N ARG A 127 -9.97 -4.14 10.63
CA ARG A 127 -10.29 -4.65 11.97
C ARG A 127 -10.65 -6.13 11.96
N GLU A 128 -11.56 -6.54 11.07
CA GLU A 128 -11.94 -7.95 10.92
C GLU A 128 -10.73 -8.84 10.64
N ILE A 129 -9.84 -8.42 9.73
CA ILE A 129 -8.61 -9.16 9.42
C ILE A 129 -7.69 -9.20 10.65
N SER A 130 -7.51 -8.07 11.32
CA SER A 130 -6.63 -7.95 12.49
C SER A 130 -7.06 -8.82 13.69
N ALA A 131 -8.34 -9.22 13.74
CA ALA A 131 -8.83 -10.13 14.77
C ALA A 131 -8.27 -11.56 14.62
N ALA A 132 -7.82 -11.95 13.43
CA ALA A 132 -7.32 -13.30 13.14
C ALA A 132 -5.81 -13.34 12.82
N THR A 133 -5.19 -12.20 12.52
CA THR A 133 -3.78 -12.13 12.13
C THR A 133 -3.19 -10.74 12.34
N GLU A 134 -1.87 -10.62 12.28
CA GLU A 134 -1.20 -9.34 12.42
C GLU A 134 -1.37 -8.48 11.17
N VAL A 135 -1.85 -7.25 11.36
CA VAL A 135 -1.99 -6.24 10.31
C VAL A 135 -1.33 -4.96 10.78
N THR A 136 -0.32 -4.50 10.03
CA THR A 136 0.34 -3.22 10.28
C THR A 136 -0.02 -2.21 9.20
N VAL A 137 -0.41 -1.00 9.59
CA VAL A 137 -0.61 0.14 8.67
C VAL A 137 0.41 1.22 8.99
N ASN A 138 1.33 1.45 8.04
CA ASN A 138 2.40 2.43 8.10
C ASN A 138 2.03 3.67 7.29
N LEU A 139 2.12 4.83 7.93
CA LEU A 139 1.79 6.11 7.31
C LEU A 139 3.07 6.86 7.00
N SER A 140 3.29 7.14 5.72
CA SER A 140 4.47 7.87 5.27
C SER A 140 4.34 9.37 5.52
N ILE A 141 5.13 9.88 6.48
CA ILE A 141 5.31 11.31 6.74
C ILE A 141 6.76 11.67 6.39
N THR A 142 6.98 12.32 5.24
CA THR A 142 8.33 12.75 4.85
C THR A 142 8.76 14.04 5.54
N THR A 143 7.82 14.93 5.82
CA THR A 143 8.02 16.15 6.62
C THR A 143 6.67 16.56 7.21
N VAL A 144 6.72 17.28 8.34
CA VAL A 144 5.53 17.90 8.95
C VAL A 144 5.28 19.33 8.43
N ASP A 145 6.25 19.94 7.73
CA ASP A 145 6.08 21.23 7.07
C ASP A 145 5.21 21.05 5.82
N ALA A 146 3.99 21.63 5.85
CA ALA A 146 3.03 21.53 4.76
C ALA A 146 3.52 22.19 3.45
N ALA A 147 4.30 23.27 3.53
CA ALA A 147 4.84 23.95 2.36
C ALA A 147 5.97 23.13 1.71
N LEU A 148 6.84 22.53 2.51
CA LEU A 148 7.84 21.58 2.00
C LEU A 148 7.17 20.31 1.45
N ALA A 149 6.17 19.75 2.14
CA ALA A 149 5.42 18.60 1.67
C ALA A 149 4.76 18.87 0.31
N ARG A 150 4.17 20.05 0.08
CA ARG A 150 3.57 20.40 -1.22
C ARG A 150 4.60 20.46 -2.34
N ARG A 151 5.84 20.87 -2.05
CA ARG A 151 6.94 20.88 -3.05
C ARG A 151 7.42 19.47 -3.37
N LEU A 152 7.52 18.59 -2.37
CA LEU A 152 8.04 17.22 -2.55
C LEU A 152 6.98 16.24 -3.08
N GLU A 153 5.73 16.40 -2.66
CA GLU A 153 4.63 15.44 -2.82
C GLU A 153 3.34 16.18 -3.21
N PRO A 154 3.32 16.85 -4.38
CA PRO A 154 2.32 17.87 -4.72
C PRO A 154 0.87 17.37 -4.72
N ARG A 155 0.65 16.07 -4.97
CA ARG A 155 -0.69 15.46 -5.04
C ARG A 155 -1.01 14.52 -3.87
N ALA A 156 -0.08 14.35 -2.93
CA ALA A 156 -0.37 13.59 -1.71
C ALA A 156 -1.18 14.44 -0.72
N PRO A 157 -2.00 13.83 0.16
CA PRO A 157 -2.66 14.54 1.23
C PRO A 157 -1.67 15.30 2.11
N ARG A 158 -2.07 16.41 2.73
CA ARG A 158 -1.18 17.14 3.63
C ARG A 158 -0.74 16.25 4.81
N PRO A 159 0.48 16.41 5.36
CA PRO A 159 1.01 15.55 6.42
C PRO A 159 0.11 15.46 7.66
N ASP A 160 -0.54 16.56 8.05
CA ASP A 160 -1.46 16.65 9.18
C ASP A 160 -2.72 15.79 9.00
N LEU A 161 -3.18 15.62 7.76
CA LEU A 161 -4.37 14.81 7.44
C LEU A 161 -4.07 13.31 7.42
N ARG A 162 -2.80 12.91 7.27
CA ARG A 162 -2.39 11.50 7.16
C ARG A 162 -2.44 10.76 8.49
N LYS A 163 -2.78 11.43 9.59
CA LYS A 163 -3.03 10.80 10.89
C LYS A 163 -4.48 10.33 10.91
N PRO A 164 -4.77 9.03 10.71
CA PRO A 164 -6.12 8.56 10.84
C PRO A 164 -6.54 8.70 12.31
N ALA A 165 -7.73 9.26 12.53
CA ALA A 165 -8.43 9.11 13.80
C ALA A 165 -8.96 7.68 13.87
N TRP A 166 -8.08 6.72 14.11
CA TRP A 166 -8.47 5.31 14.18
C TRP A 166 -8.97 5.00 15.59
N PRO A 167 -10.19 4.44 15.78
CA PRO A 167 -10.63 4.00 17.11
C PRO A 167 -9.95 2.71 17.58
N LEU A 168 -8.85 2.30 16.95
CA LEU A 168 -8.11 1.09 17.29
C LEU A 168 -7.10 1.54 18.33
N GLY A 169 -7.15 0.93 19.51
CA GLY A 169 -6.05 0.98 20.45
C GLY A 169 -4.78 0.55 19.72
N CYS A 170 -4.01 1.54 19.28
CA CYS A 170 -2.71 1.35 18.67
C CYS A 170 -1.80 0.82 19.77
N SER A 171 -1.61 -0.49 19.85
CA SER A 171 -0.74 -1.14 20.83
C SER A 171 0.73 -0.71 20.71
N SER A 172 1.11 -0.15 19.56
CA SER A 172 2.43 0.42 19.28
C SER A 172 2.52 1.93 19.43
N CYS A 173 1.42 2.65 19.67
CA CYS A 173 1.43 4.08 19.95
C CYS A 173 1.77 4.32 21.43
N ARG A 174 2.94 3.84 21.86
CA ARG A 174 3.58 4.42 23.04
C ARG A 174 4.01 5.82 22.65
N SER A 175 3.20 6.80 23.05
CA SER A 175 3.58 8.18 23.37
C SER A 175 4.94 8.61 22.82
N PHE A 176 4.92 9.36 21.71
CA PHE A 176 6.00 10.31 21.45
C PHE A 176 5.99 11.31 22.62
N PRO A 177 7.05 11.42 23.43
CA PRO A 177 7.13 12.49 24.40
C PRO A 177 7.24 13.80 23.62
N THR A 178 6.33 14.72 23.93
CA THR A 178 6.50 16.16 23.68
C THR A 178 7.74 16.69 24.37
#